data_AF-A0AAD4BKR1-F1
#
_entry.id   AF-A0AAD4BKR1-F1
#
_cell.length_a   1.000
_cell.length_b   1.000
_cell.length_c   1.000
_cell.angle_alpha   90.00
_cell.angle_beta   90.00
_cell.angle_gamma   90.00
#
_symmetry.space_group_name_H-M   'P 1'
#
loop_
_entity.id
_entity.type
_entity.pdbx_description
1 polymer ?
#
loop_
_entity_poly.entity_id
_entity_poly.type
_entity_poly.pdbx_seq_one_letter_code
_entity_poly.pdbx_strand_id
1 'polypeptide(L)' 'YFQKMLEIFSSPPMYTNYVQLPATGDPVAAKIRKKTKFWPYFKNAVGAIDGSHIHAAPPAYLHPNYRNHK' A
#
# COMPACT_ATOMS: atom_id res chain seq x y z
N TYR A 1 20.49 9.49 1.51
CA TYR A 1 19.55 10.45 0.92
C TYR A 1 18.10 10.00 1.08
N PHE A 2 17.75 8.80 0.63
CA PHE A 2 16.39 8.23 0.75
C PHE A 2 15.79 8.31 2.16
N GLN A 3 16.53 7.88 3.19
CA GLN A 3 16.05 7.89 4.59
C GLN A 3 15.62 9.28 5.06
N LYS A 4 16.39 10.33 4.71
CA LYS A 4 16.06 11.72 5.07
C LYS A 4 14.79 12.22 4.36
N MET A 5 14.60 11.83 3.10
CA MET A 5 13.38 12.18 2.36
C MET A 5 12.16 11.44 2.91
N LEU A 6 12.30 10.16 3.23
CA LEU A 6 11.26 9.38 3.89
C LEU A 6 10.83 10.05 5.21
N GLU A 7 11.81 10.43 6.04
CA GLU A 7 11.55 11.11 7.30
C GLU A 7 10.76 12.41 7.11
N ILE A 8 11.15 13.26 6.15
CA ILE A 8 10.44 14.51 5.82
C ILE A 8 8.99 14.26 5.39
N PHE A 9 8.73 13.24 4.57
CA PHE A 9 7.37 12.97 4.07
C PHE A 9 6.49 12.24 5.09
N SER A 10 7.09 11.49 6.01
CA SER A 10 6.38 10.75 7.05
C SER A 10 6.26 11.51 8.37
N SER A 11 6.87 12.68 8.51
CA SER A 11 6.74 13.52 9.70
C SER A 11 5.69 14.63 9.53
N PRO A 12 5.14 15.16 10.64
CA PRO A 12 4.47 16.45 10.62
C PRO A 12 5.43 17.55 10.11
N PRO A 13 4.91 18.60 9.45
CA PRO A 13 3.50 18.79 9.10
C PRO A 13 3.08 18.08 7.80
N MET A 14 4.02 17.54 7.02
CA MET A 14 3.76 16.98 5.70
C MET A 14 2.75 15.83 5.74
N TYR A 15 3.03 14.81 6.54
CA TYR A 15 2.13 13.65 6.63
C TYR A 15 0.74 14.06 7.09
N THR A 16 0.66 14.84 8.16
CA THR A 16 -0.61 15.26 8.77
C THR A 16 -1.46 16.13 7.86
N ASN A 17 -0.85 17.02 7.07
CA ASN A 17 -1.59 17.97 6.24
C ASN A 17 -2.10 17.36 4.93
N TYR A 18 -1.39 16.36 4.39
CA TYR A 18 -1.63 15.87 3.04
C TYR A 18 -2.11 14.41 2.97
N VAL A 19 -1.92 13.62 4.04
CA VAL A 19 -2.39 12.24 4.08
C VAL A 19 -3.66 12.16 4.92
N GLN A 20 -4.78 11.87 4.27
CA GLN A 20 -6.06 11.62 4.92
C GLN A 20 -6.46 10.18 4.66
N LEU A 21 -6.66 9.41 5.72
CA LEU A 21 -7.19 8.06 5.61
C LEU A 21 -8.70 8.12 5.40
N PRO A 22 -9.27 7.25 4.54
CA PRO A 22 -10.72 7.15 4.41
C PRO A 22 -11.34 6.68 5.73
N ALA A 23 -12.50 7.23 6.06
CA ALA A 23 -13.29 6.81 7.20
C ALA A 23 -13.95 5.44 6.95
N THR A 24 -14.33 4.75 8.02
CA THR A 24 -15.07 3.50 7.92
C THR A 24 -16.39 3.72 7.16
N GLY A 25 -16.54 3.06 6.02
CA GLY A 25 -17.72 3.16 5.16
C GLY A 25 -17.57 4.09 3.96
N ASP A 26 -16.44 4.81 3.84
CA ASP A 26 -16.17 5.62 2.65
C ASP A 26 -16.13 4.74 1.40
N PRO A 27 -16.78 5.17 0.30
CA PRO A 27 -16.81 4.38 -0.91
C PRO A 27 -15.42 4.36 -1.56
N VAL A 28 -15.02 3.18 -2.03
CA VAL A 28 -13.82 3.03 -2.87
C VAL A 28 -13.89 4.02 -4.04
N ALA A 29 -12.81 4.77 -4.25
CA ALA A 29 -12.73 5.81 -5.27
C ALA A 29 -13.21 5.32 -6.64
N ALA A 30 -14.00 6.14 -7.34
CA ALA A 30 -14.63 5.77 -8.61
C ALA A 30 -13.62 5.28 -9.67
N LYS A 31 -12.39 5.83 -9.68
CA LYS A 31 -11.31 5.41 -10.59
C LYS A 31 -10.88 3.96 -10.39
N ILE A 32 -10.95 3.45 -9.17
CA ILE A 32 -10.68 2.06 -8.82
C ILE A 32 -11.91 1.22 -9.17
N ARG A 33 -13.10 1.63 -8.69
CA ARG A 33 -14.36 0.89 -8.87
C ARG A 33 -14.76 0.69 -10.34
N LYS A 34 -14.48 1.68 -11.21
CA LYS A 34 -14.89 1.65 -12.64
C LYS A 34 -13.93 0.89 -13.54
N LYS A 35 -12.73 0.52 -13.08
CA LYS A 35 -11.73 -0.15 -13.92
C LYS A 35 -11.67 -1.64 -13.58
N THR A 36 -11.95 -2.49 -14.56
CA THR A 36 -11.90 -3.97 -14.42
C THR A 36 -10.52 -4.51 -14.06
N LYS A 37 -9.45 -3.77 -14.38
CA LYS A 37 -8.09 -4.10 -13.92
C LYS A 37 -7.95 -4.02 -12.39
N PHE A 38 -8.73 -3.15 -11.74
CA PHE A 38 -8.65 -2.90 -10.31
C PHE A 38 -9.82 -3.51 -9.53
N TRP A 39 -11.00 -3.59 -10.15
CA TRP A 39 -12.18 -4.20 -9.56
C TRP A 39 -12.42 -5.59 -10.17
N PRO A 40 -12.63 -6.66 -9.38
CA PRO A 40 -12.98 -6.64 -7.95
C PRO A 40 -11.79 -6.78 -6.98
N TYR A 41 -10.55 -6.85 -7.47
CA TYR A 41 -9.38 -7.15 -6.64
C TYR A 41 -9.19 -6.20 -5.44
N PHE A 42 -9.55 -4.92 -5.59
CA PHE A 42 -9.48 -3.91 -4.53
C PHE A 42 -10.84 -3.62 -3.85
N LYS A 43 -11.83 -4.52 -3.95
CA LYS A 43 -13.21 -4.27 -3.47
C LYS A 43 -13.33 -3.93 -1.98
N ASN A 44 -12.40 -4.41 -1.17
CA ASN A 44 -12.35 -4.15 0.27
C ASN A 44 -11.00 -3.55 0.70
N ALA A 45 -10.22 -3.00 -0.24
CA ALA A 45 -8.95 -2.39 0.08
C ALA A 45 -9.18 -0.98 0.67
N VAL A 46 -8.75 -0.79 1.92
CA VAL A 46 -8.80 0.52 2.61
C VAL A 46 -7.71 1.46 2.06
N GLY A 47 -6.63 0.89 1.54
CA GLY A 47 -5.54 1.58 0.88
C GLY A 47 -4.54 0.57 0.31
N ALA A 48 -3.74 0.98 -0.66
CA ALA A 48 -2.59 0.23 -1.12
C ALA A 48 -1.35 1.08 -0.83
N ILE A 49 -0.50 0.61 0.07
CA ILE A 49 0.85 1.13 0.21
C ILE A 49 1.68 0.31 -0.77
N ASP A 50 2.12 0.92 -1.86
CA ASP A 50 3.09 0.30 -2.75
C ASP A 50 4.42 0.20 -1.98
N GLY A 51 4.60 -0.95 -1.31
CA GLY A 51 5.74 -1.22 -0.49
C GLY A 51 6.97 -1.33 -1.39
N SER A 52 7.76 -0.28 -1.45
CA SER A 52 9.15 -0.41 -1.87
C SER A 52 9.85 -1.29 -0.83
N HIS A 53 9.97 -2.58 -1.14
CA HIS A 53 10.73 -3.63 -0.43
C HIS A 53 10.71 -3.56 1.11
N ILE A 54 9.59 -3.95 1.72
CA ILE A 54 9.69 -4.57 3.04
C ILE A 54 10.43 -5.90 2.82
N HIS A 55 11.58 -6.10 3.45
CA HIS A 55 12.26 -7.40 3.46
C HIS A 55 11.38 -8.41 4.21
N ALA A 56 10.41 -8.98 3.50
CA ALA A 56 9.73 -10.18 3.94
C ALA A 56 10.68 -11.36 3.72
N ALA A 57 11.41 -11.75 4.77
CA ALA A 57 12.03 -13.06 4.85
C ALA A 57 10.97 -14.00 5.46
N PRO A 58 10.18 -14.73 4.64
CA PRO A 58 9.22 -15.68 5.18
C PRO A 58 9.95 -16.74 6.02
N PRO A 59 9.28 -17.37 7.00
CA PRO A 59 9.82 -18.55 7.68
C PRO A 59 10.19 -19.66 6.67
N ALA A 60 11.18 -20.50 7.01
CA ALA A 60 11.73 -21.51 6.10
C ALA A 60 10.67 -22.44 5.46
N TYR A 61 9.60 -22.77 6.19
CA TYR A 61 8.51 -23.62 5.68
C TYR A 61 7.61 -22.93 4.65
N LEU A 62 7.61 -21.60 4.58
CA LEU A 62 6.86 -20.81 3.60
C LEU A 62 7.70 -20.40 2.38
N HIS A 63 9.03 -20.50 2.44
CA HIS A 63 9.94 -20.17 1.32
C HIS A 63 9.51 -20.69 -0.07
N PRO A 64 8.99 -21.93 -0.23
CA PRO A 64 8.56 -22.43 -1.54
C PRO A 64 7.47 -21.59 -2.20
N ASN A 65 6.62 -20.95 -1.41
CA ASN A 65 5.48 -20.16 -1.88
C ASN A 65 5.90 -18.73 -2.32
N TYR A 66 7.07 -18.27 -1.87
CA TYR A 66 7.61 -16.94 -2.19
C TYR A 66 8.68 -17.02 -3.28
N ARG A 67 8.61 -18.04 -4.13
CA ARG A 67 9.44 -18.12 -5.33
C ARG A 67 8.94 -17.07 -6.30
N ASN A 68 9.79 -16.08 -6.52
CA ASN A 68 9.64 -15.10 -7.58
C ASN A 68 9.48 -15.87 -8.90
N HIS A 69 8.24 -15.96 -9.41
CA HIS A 69 7.98 -16.44 -10.76
C HIS A 69 8.52 -15.34 -11.69
N LYS A 70 9.77 -15.53 -12.14
CA LYS A 70 10.36 -14.77 -13.24
C LYS A 70 9.62 -15.07 -14.53
#